data_AF-A0A5J9T2P8-F1
#
_entry.id   AF-A0A5J9T2P8-F1
#
_cell.length_a   1.000
_cell.length_b   1.000
_cell.length_c   1.000
_cell.angle_alpha   90.00
_cell.angle_beta   90.00
_cell.angle_gamma   90.00
#
_symmetry.space_group_name_H-M   'P 1'
#
loop_
_entity.id
_entity.type
_entity.pdbx_description
1 polymer ?
#
loop_
_entity_poly.entity_id
_entity_poly.type
_entity_poly.pdbx_seq_one_letter_code
_entity_poly.pdbx_strand_id
1 'polypeptide(L)'
;MKGSSHSQGPQAAGARRRRWGWLLPLLVGAAFLAEIAFLGRLDMAKNAEAVESWTTSFYRRSSSGGKDAAPAGGGEDDEIRRCVERLEREDAVPYDRDFDKDPVLVGGAAKDFNKCYVGCEFGFSASKTPDATFGIAPDPSVDSILRSMESSHYYSENNINAARGWLFPVVCFHNPYIEAFTDALDVYMSSRRGYKIVMTTSLSSDVPVGYFSWAEYDIMAPVPPKTEEALAAAFISNCGARNFRLQALEMLENLEVKIDSYGSCHRNRDGKVDKVETLKRYKFSLAFENSNEEDYVTEKFFQSLVAGSIPVVVGAPNIQDFSPGEGAILHIKDLDDVASVASTMRKIASSPDIFNQSLRWKYDGPSDSFKALIDMAAVHSSCRLCVHIATKIHEKEEKNPKFMNRPCSCSSKKGTVYHLFVRERGRFKTESIYLRSGQLTLGALESAVLDKFRSLNHVPVWRDERPPSIRGGNELKVYKIYPMGLTQRQALYGFRFRDDSEFEKYIIDHPCAKLEVIFV
;
A
#
# COMPACT_ATOMS: atom_id res chain seq x y z
N MET A 1 -15.05 51.85 56.89
CA MET A 1 -15.60 51.79 58.27
C MET A 1 -16.64 50.67 58.32
N LYS A 2 -16.46 49.69 59.23
CA LYS A 2 -17.41 48.75 59.90
C LYS A 2 -18.50 48.06 59.04
N GLY A 3 -18.78 46.75 59.09
CA GLY A 3 -18.44 45.58 59.95
C GLY A 3 -19.44 44.47 59.53
N SER A 4 -19.09 43.20 59.30
CA SER A 4 -18.63 42.09 60.17
C SER A 4 -19.72 41.33 60.95
N SER A 5 -19.57 39.99 60.94
CA SER A 5 -20.05 38.92 61.86
C SER A 5 -21.23 38.06 61.36
N HIS A 6 -21.33 36.73 61.57
CA HIS A 6 -20.46 35.63 62.09
C HIS A 6 -21.18 34.29 61.78
N SER A 7 -20.51 33.14 61.58
CA SER A 7 -20.09 32.16 62.62
C SER A 7 -19.45 30.94 61.90
N GLN A 8 -18.20 30.55 62.16
CA GLN A 8 -17.68 29.61 63.18
C GLN A 8 -18.13 28.14 63.05
N GLY A 9 -17.17 27.25 62.72
CA GLY A 9 -17.23 25.79 62.94
C GLY A 9 -17.00 25.42 64.42
N PRO A 10 -16.85 24.13 64.81
CA PRO A 10 -15.59 23.42 64.52
C PRO A 10 -15.60 21.86 64.50
N GLN A 11 -14.42 21.33 64.12
CA GLN A 11 -13.67 20.20 64.71
C GLN A 11 -13.71 18.76 64.15
N ALA A 12 -12.49 18.20 64.14
CA ALA A 12 -12.01 16.99 63.48
C ALA A 12 -12.11 15.70 64.33
N ALA A 13 -12.09 14.56 63.63
CA ALA A 13 -11.45 13.31 64.03
C ALA A 13 -10.92 12.67 62.72
N GLY A 14 -9.70 12.14 62.55
CA GLY A 14 -8.76 11.54 63.48
C GLY A 14 -8.47 10.11 63.01
N ALA A 15 -7.68 9.91 61.93
CA ALA A 15 -7.26 8.57 61.49
C ALA A 15 -5.82 8.52 60.94
N ARG A 16 -4.94 8.00 61.81
CA ARG A 16 -3.59 7.42 61.62
C ARG A 16 -3.15 7.13 60.17
N ARG A 17 -2.20 7.91 59.63
CA ARG A 17 -1.36 7.51 58.48
C ARG A 17 -0.06 6.87 58.99
N ARG A 18 0.11 5.57 58.74
CA ARG A 18 1.33 4.80 59.05
C ARG A 18 2.46 5.13 58.05
N ARG A 19 3.67 5.32 58.58
CA ARG A 19 4.96 5.49 57.89
C ARG A 19 5.30 4.29 56.98
N TRP A 20 5.04 4.37 55.68
CA TRP A 20 5.55 3.41 54.67
C TRP A 20 6.04 4.11 53.38
N GLY A 21 6.51 5.37 53.49
CA GLY A 21 6.89 6.19 52.31
C GLY A 21 8.25 5.86 51.68
N TRP A 22 9.12 5.11 52.37
CA TRP A 22 10.49 4.84 51.90
C TRP A 22 10.71 3.39 51.43
N LEU A 23 9.75 2.49 51.69
CA LEU A 23 9.82 1.09 51.25
C LEU A 23 9.29 0.89 49.82
N LEU A 24 8.39 1.76 49.36
CA LEU A 24 7.78 1.63 48.04
C LEU A 24 8.78 1.83 46.88
N PRO A 25 9.68 2.83 46.91
CA PRO A 25 10.69 2.98 45.85
C PRO A 25 11.71 1.83 45.84
N LEU A 26 12.05 1.28 47.02
CA LEU A 26 12.96 0.13 47.14
C LEU A 26 12.32 -1.17 46.63
N LEU A 27 11.02 -1.37 46.89
CA LEU A 27 10.27 -2.53 46.37
C LEU A 27 10.07 -2.43 44.85
N VAL A 28 9.83 -1.23 44.32
CA VAL A 28 9.73 -1.01 42.85
C VAL A 28 11.09 -1.19 42.18
N GLY A 29 12.18 -0.70 42.78
CA GLY A 29 13.53 -0.92 42.27
C GLY A 29 13.95 -2.40 42.31
N ALA A 30 13.59 -3.12 43.38
CA ALA A 30 13.83 -4.55 43.49
C ALA A 30 12.99 -5.37 42.49
N ALA A 31 11.73 -4.98 42.23
CA ALA A 31 10.88 -5.60 41.22
C ALA A 31 11.44 -5.38 39.80
N PHE A 32 11.94 -4.18 39.51
CA PHE A 32 12.53 -3.85 38.20
C PHE A 32 13.85 -4.60 37.96
N LEU A 33 14.71 -4.72 38.98
CA LEU A 33 15.93 -5.52 38.89
C LEU A 33 15.63 -7.03 38.83
N ALA A 34 14.57 -7.50 39.48
CA ALA A 34 14.10 -8.88 39.37
C ALA A 34 13.51 -9.15 37.96
N GLU A 35 12.80 -8.20 37.35
CA GLU A 35 12.32 -8.31 35.95
C GLU A 35 13.48 -8.32 34.95
N ILE A 36 14.51 -7.48 35.12
CA ILE A 36 15.68 -7.50 34.24
C ILE A 36 16.48 -8.81 34.42
N ALA A 37 16.61 -9.31 35.65
CA ALA A 37 17.24 -10.60 35.91
C ALA A 37 16.39 -11.79 35.41
N PHE A 38 15.06 -11.65 35.38
CA PHE A 38 14.12 -12.63 34.80
C PHE A 38 14.19 -12.64 33.27
N LEU A 39 14.30 -11.46 32.63
CA LEU A 39 14.51 -11.33 31.18
C LEU A 39 15.92 -11.76 30.75
N GLY A 40 16.93 -11.59 31.60
CA GLY A 40 18.30 -12.09 31.38
C GLY A 40 18.47 -13.60 31.58
N ARG A 41 17.46 -14.29 32.15
CA ARG A 41 17.43 -15.75 32.32
C ARG A 41 16.55 -16.48 31.30
N LEU A 42 15.94 -15.76 30.36
CA LEU A 42 15.27 -16.36 29.20
C LEU A 42 16.35 -16.79 28.20
N ASP A 43 16.87 -17.99 28.41
CA ASP A 43 17.72 -18.69 27.46
C ASP A 43 16.94 -18.90 26.15
N MET A 44 17.27 -18.09 25.13
CA MET A 44 16.66 -18.13 23.80
C MET A 44 16.83 -19.50 23.13
N ALA A 45 17.79 -20.34 23.58
CA ALA A 45 17.95 -21.70 23.10
C ALA A 45 16.82 -22.63 23.57
N LYS A 46 16.29 -22.44 24.79
CA LYS A 46 15.14 -23.23 25.31
C LYS A 46 13.81 -22.81 24.70
N ASN A 47 13.68 -21.55 24.28
CA ASN A 47 12.53 -21.10 23.53
C ASN A 47 12.57 -21.57 22.07
N ALA A 48 13.77 -21.76 21.49
CA ALA A 48 13.91 -22.40 20.18
C ALA A 48 13.49 -23.88 20.22
N GLU A 49 13.88 -24.65 21.26
CA GLU A 49 13.38 -26.02 21.47
C GLU A 49 11.87 -26.06 21.77
N ALA A 50 11.33 -25.07 22.50
CA ALA A 50 9.89 -24.97 22.73
C ALA A 50 9.11 -24.65 21.44
N VAL A 51 9.69 -23.84 20.55
CA VAL A 51 9.12 -23.54 19.22
C VAL A 51 9.21 -24.77 18.30
N GLU A 52 10.29 -25.55 18.34
CA GLU A 52 10.40 -26.87 17.67
C GLU A 52 9.41 -27.91 18.23
N SER A 53 9.17 -27.90 19.55
CA SER A 53 8.17 -28.76 20.19
C SER A 53 6.73 -28.36 19.83
N TRP A 54 6.49 -27.10 19.48
CA TRP A 54 5.17 -26.62 19.08
C TRP A 54 4.89 -26.89 17.59
N THR A 55 5.88 -26.73 16.71
CA THR A 55 5.74 -27.07 15.29
C THR A 55 5.49 -28.57 15.08
N THR A 56 6.10 -29.43 15.90
CA THR A 56 5.83 -30.88 15.91
C THR A 56 4.46 -31.24 16.50
N SER A 57 3.85 -30.40 17.34
CA SER A 57 2.51 -30.64 17.90
C SER A 57 1.38 -30.36 16.91
N PHE A 58 1.58 -29.49 15.91
CA PHE A 58 0.52 -29.15 14.93
C PHE A 58 0.24 -30.30 13.96
N TYR A 59 1.23 -31.13 13.64
CA TYR A 59 1.03 -32.36 12.85
C TYR A 59 0.26 -33.46 13.60
N ARG A 60 0.05 -33.33 14.91
CA ARG A 60 -0.56 -34.37 15.74
C ARG A 60 -2.06 -34.22 15.97
N ARG A 61 -2.70 -33.14 15.50
CA ARG A 61 -4.10 -32.85 15.86
C ARG A 61 -5.08 -33.12 14.71
N SER A 62 -5.15 -34.39 14.33
CA SER A 62 -6.32 -34.96 13.63
C SER A 62 -6.42 -36.46 13.89
N SER A 63 -6.78 -36.85 15.12
CA SER A 63 -7.28 -38.18 15.46
C SER A 63 -7.64 -38.23 16.95
N SER A 64 -8.93 -38.22 17.26
CA SER A 64 -9.42 -38.66 18.57
C SER A 64 -10.56 -39.66 18.38
N GLY A 65 -10.28 -40.93 18.73
CA GLY A 65 -11.30 -41.86 19.19
C GLY A 65 -11.40 -43.19 18.43
N GLY A 66 -10.61 -44.19 18.81
CA GLY A 66 -10.84 -45.59 18.44
C GLY A 66 -9.63 -46.47 18.73
N LYS A 67 -9.78 -47.41 19.66
CA LYS A 67 -8.72 -48.32 20.14
C LYS A 67 -8.31 -49.36 19.08
N ASP A 68 -7.02 -49.74 19.18
CA ASP A 68 -6.39 -50.98 18.73
C ASP A 68 -6.29 -51.28 17.22
N ALA A 69 -5.27 -50.67 16.59
CA ALA A 69 -4.37 -51.32 15.63
C ALA A 69 -3.16 -50.41 15.38
N ALA A 70 -1.94 -50.94 15.49
CA ALA A 70 -0.73 -50.20 15.16
C ALA A 70 -0.74 -49.75 13.69
N PRO A 71 -0.57 -48.46 13.35
CA PRO A 71 -0.37 -48.07 11.97
C PRO A 71 1.12 -48.02 11.66
N ALA A 72 1.56 -48.87 10.73
CA ALA A 72 2.73 -48.59 9.91
C ALA A 72 2.42 -47.35 9.05
N GLY A 73 2.73 -46.16 9.56
CA GLY A 73 2.33 -44.89 8.92
C GLY A 73 3.30 -43.71 9.12
N GLY A 74 4.55 -43.95 9.55
CA GLY A 74 5.51 -42.89 9.87
C GLY A 74 6.50 -42.50 8.77
N GLY A 75 6.41 -43.06 7.55
CA GLY A 75 7.46 -42.87 6.54
C GLY A 75 7.30 -41.66 5.61
N GLU A 76 6.06 -41.24 5.34
CA GLU A 76 5.73 -40.29 4.26
C GLU A 76 5.98 -38.84 4.66
N ASP A 77 5.43 -38.43 5.81
CA ASP A 77 5.65 -37.09 6.37
C ASP A 77 7.13 -36.86 6.71
N ASP A 78 7.85 -37.92 7.10
CA ASP A 78 9.28 -37.84 7.42
C ASP A 78 10.18 -37.66 6.17
N GLU A 79 9.79 -38.13 4.99
CA GLU A 79 10.54 -37.88 3.75
C GLU A 79 10.34 -36.43 3.29
N ILE A 80 9.10 -35.93 3.34
CA ILE A 80 8.76 -34.54 3.01
C ILE A 80 9.43 -33.57 3.99
N ARG A 81 9.36 -33.86 5.30
CA ARG A 81 10.00 -33.05 6.33
C ARG A 81 11.52 -32.95 6.11
N ARG A 82 12.20 -34.07 5.87
CA ARG A 82 13.64 -34.08 5.56
C ARG A 82 13.99 -33.28 4.30
N CYS A 83 13.10 -33.29 3.30
CA CYS A 83 13.27 -32.44 2.14
C CYS A 83 13.16 -30.96 2.49
N VAL A 84 12.12 -30.56 3.23
CA VAL A 84 11.92 -29.16 3.65
C VAL A 84 13.11 -28.67 4.47
N GLU A 85 13.57 -29.45 5.46
CA GLU A 85 14.76 -29.14 6.27
C GLU A 85 16.02 -28.97 5.40
N ARG A 86 16.16 -29.80 4.35
CA ARG A 86 17.26 -29.68 3.41
C ARG A 86 17.17 -28.37 2.62
N LEU A 87 15.99 -28.03 2.10
CA LEU A 87 15.76 -26.79 1.36
C LEU A 87 15.95 -25.56 2.25
N GLU A 88 15.47 -25.57 3.49
CA GLU A 88 15.72 -24.50 4.46
C GLU A 88 17.21 -24.22 4.66
N ARG A 89 18.03 -25.27 4.74
CA ARG A 89 19.48 -25.13 4.90
C ARG A 89 20.19 -24.71 3.61
N GLU A 90 19.86 -25.33 2.49
CA GLU A 90 20.58 -25.13 1.22
C GLU A 90 20.13 -23.87 0.48
N ASP A 91 18.87 -23.49 0.63
CA ASP A 91 18.36 -22.23 0.09
C ASP A 91 18.64 -21.06 1.05
N ALA A 92 19.18 -21.23 2.26
CA ALA A 92 19.58 -20.11 3.13
C ALA A 92 20.89 -19.42 2.66
N VAL A 93 20.90 -18.93 1.42
CA VAL A 93 22.03 -18.17 0.84
C VAL A 93 21.98 -16.71 1.33
N PRO A 94 23.02 -16.24 2.06
CA PRO A 94 23.05 -14.87 2.55
C PRO A 94 23.36 -13.87 1.43
N TYR A 95 22.67 -12.73 1.47
CA TYR A 95 23.00 -11.55 0.68
C TYR A 95 24.25 -10.86 1.23
N ASP A 96 25.00 -10.21 0.37
CA ASP A 96 26.26 -9.55 0.73
C ASP A 96 26.02 -8.32 1.62
N ARG A 97 24.90 -7.61 1.41
CA ARG A 97 24.53 -6.41 2.17
C ARG A 97 23.40 -6.70 3.16
N ASP A 98 23.68 -6.44 4.43
CA ASP A 98 22.69 -6.44 5.52
C ASP A 98 22.17 -5.01 5.72
N PHE A 99 20.98 -4.71 5.21
CA PHE A 99 20.39 -3.38 5.30
C PHE A 99 20.04 -2.92 6.72
N ASP A 100 20.00 -3.83 7.70
CA ASP A 100 19.84 -3.43 9.11
C ASP A 100 21.14 -2.80 9.67
N LYS A 101 22.30 -3.08 9.04
CA LYS A 101 23.62 -2.54 9.42
C LYS A 101 24.17 -1.53 8.41
N ASP A 102 23.90 -1.72 7.13
CA ASP A 102 24.32 -0.86 6.02
C ASP A 102 23.09 -0.38 5.23
N PRO A 103 22.41 0.69 5.71
CA PRO A 103 21.11 1.10 5.23
C PRO A 103 21.15 1.57 3.77
N VAL A 104 20.01 1.50 3.09
CA VAL A 104 19.82 2.11 1.76
C VAL A 104 20.03 3.61 1.87
N LEU A 105 20.85 4.17 0.97
CA LEU A 105 21.22 5.58 0.97
C LEU A 105 20.52 6.33 -0.17
N VAL A 106 19.72 7.34 0.16
CA VAL A 106 19.00 8.17 -0.83
C VAL A 106 19.45 9.63 -0.74
N GLY A 107 20.06 10.14 -1.81
CA GLY A 107 20.51 11.51 -1.94
C GLY A 107 19.40 12.49 -2.38
N GLY A 108 19.57 13.78 -2.08
CA GLY A 108 18.73 14.85 -2.66
C GLY A 108 17.39 15.13 -1.98
N ALA A 109 17.05 14.46 -0.87
CA ALA A 109 15.87 14.78 -0.07
C ALA A 109 16.13 14.68 1.43
N ALA A 110 15.32 15.36 2.23
CA ALA A 110 15.28 15.21 3.67
C ALA A 110 14.45 13.97 4.06
N LYS A 111 14.79 13.35 5.20
CA LYS A 111 14.00 12.25 5.76
C LYS A 111 12.66 12.77 6.27
N ASP A 112 11.56 12.20 5.80
CA ASP A 112 10.18 12.61 6.11
C ASP A 112 9.34 11.50 6.79
N PHE A 113 9.98 10.43 7.27
CA PHE A 113 9.32 9.29 7.92
C PHE A 113 10.07 8.79 9.16
N ASN A 114 9.33 8.15 10.07
CA ASN A 114 9.86 7.72 11.37
C ASN A 114 10.28 6.24 11.43
N LYS A 115 9.71 5.38 10.58
CA LYS A 115 9.98 3.93 10.56
C LYS A 115 9.97 3.40 9.13
N CYS A 116 10.86 2.44 8.85
CA CYS A 116 10.84 1.69 7.60
C CYS A 116 11.24 0.24 7.87
N TYR A 117 10.72 -0.69 7.06
CA TYR A 117 11.00 -2.13 7.19
C TYR A 117 12.40 -2.54 6.72
N VAL A 118 13.12 -1.60 6.12
CA VAL A 118 14.52 -1.73 5.72
C VAL A 118 15.28 -0.54 6.32
N GLY A 119 16.54 -0.72 6.72
CA GLY A 119 17.39 0.40 7.09
C GLY A 119 17.47 1.38 5.92
N CYS A 120 17.12 2.64 6.16
CA CYS A 120 17.12 3.66 5.12
C CYS A 120 17.46 5.06 5.65
N GLU A 121 18.37 5.71 4.96
CA GLU A 121 18.89 7.04 5.28
C GLU A 121 18.74 7.98 4.09
N PHE A 122 18.26 9.19 4.40
CA PHE A 122 18.07 10.26 3.43
C PHE A 122 18.97 11.42 3.82
N GLY A 123 19.55 12.08 2.83
CA GLY A 123 20.36 13.27 3.00
C GLY A 123 21.79 13.10 2.52
N PHE A 124 22.49 14.21 2.36
CA PHE A 124 23.86 14.24 1.87
C PHE A 124 24.83 13.93 3.01
N SER A 125 25.35 12.70 3.05
CA SER A 125 26.60 12.42 3.74
C SER A 125 27.73 12.57 2.73
N ALA A 126 28.60 13.56 2.92
CA ALA A 126 29.73 13.85 2.02
C ALA A 126 30.77 12.71 1.92
N SER A 127 30.61 11.63 2.68
CA SER A 127 31.55 10.51 2.75
C SER A 127 31.05 9.20 2.10
N LYS A 128 29.80 9.13 1.60
CA LYS A 128 29.25 7.91 0.97
C LYS A 128 28.53 8.20 -0.34
N THR A 129 28.74 7.37 -1.34
CA THR A 129 27.97 7.37 -2.59
C THR A 129 26.57 6.81 -2.31
N PRO A 130 25.49 7.53 -2.65
CA PRO A 130 24.14 7.03 -2.43
C PRO A 130 23.77 5.93 -3.43
N ASP A 131 22.82 5.07 -3.06
CA ASP A 131 22.28 4.03 -3.96
C ASP A 131 21.41 4.66 -5.07
N ALA A 132 20.71 5.75 -4.72
CA ALA A 132 19.93 6.54 -5.65
C ALA A 132 19.84 8.01 -5.20
N THR A 133 19.54 8.93 -6.10
CA THR A 133 19.36 10.36 -5.78
C THR A 133 18.15 10.96 -6.47
N PHE A 134 17.45 11.87 -5.80
CA PHE A 134 16.44 12.70 -6.44
C PHE A 134 17.06 13.63 -7.49
N GLY A 135 16.38 13.76 -8.62
CA GLY A 135 16.90 14.47 -9.79
C GLY A 135 17.88 13.62 -10.59
N ILE A 136 18.56 14.27 -11.53
CA ILE A 136 19.58 13.61 -12.37
C ILE A 136 20.88 13.52 -11.60
N ALA A 137 21.36 12.29 -11.39
CA ALA A 137 22.63 12.01 -10.75
C ALA A 137 23.80 12.49 -11.63
N PRO A 138 24.81 13.18 -11.06
CA PRO A 138 26.05 13.48 -11.78
C PRO A 138 26.87 12.22 -12.12
N ASP A 139 26.84 11.24 -11.21
CA ASP A 139 27.49 9.93 -11.39
C ASP A 139 26.51 8.95 -12.05
N PRO A 140 26.83 8.40 -13.24
CA PRO A 140 25.95 7.47 -13.95
C PRO A 140 25.79 6.11 -13.25
N SER A 141 26.63 5.79 -12.25
CA SER A 141 26.48 4.58 -11.44
C SER A 141 25.38 4.69 -10.37
N VAL A 142 24.92 5.91 -10.08
CA VAL A 142 23.85 6.20 -9.11
C VAL A 142 22.52 6.32 -9.85
N ASP A 143 21.50 5.61 -9.36
CA ASP A 143 20.17 5.67 -9.95
C ASP A 143 19.53 7.06 -9.75
N SER A 144 19.03 7.66 -10.84
CA SER A 144 18.29 8.93 -10.80
C SER A 144 16.81 8.71 -10.53
N ILE A 145 16.23 9.49 -9.61
CA ILE A 145 14.83 9.38 -9.19
C ILE A 145 14.02 10.61 -9.65
N LEU A 146 12.94 10.36 -10.39
CA LEU A 146 11.90 11.36 -10.66
C LEU A 146 10.81 11.22 -9.61
N ARG A 147 10.46 12.32 -8.94
CA ARG A 147 9.30 12.38 -8.04
C ARG A 147 8.45 13.59 -8.36
N SER A 148 7.19 13.36 -8.72
CA SER A 148 6.22 14.41 -9.00
C SER A 148 4.81 13.92 -8.74
N MET A 149 3.96 14.76 -8.16
CA MET A 149 2.52 14.50 -8.05
C MET A 149 1.71 15.32 -9.06
N GLU A 150 2.39 15.96 -10.00
CA GLU A 150 1.77 16.74 -11.07
C GLU A 150 1.52 15.88 -12.31
N SER A 151 0.44 16.20 -13.02
CA SER A 151 0.04 15.50 -14.23
C SER A 151 1.05 15.68 -15.39
N SER A 152 1.24 14.62 -16.18
CA SER A 152 2.10 14.65 -17.36
C SER A 152 1.57 15.53 -18.51
N HIS A 153 0.28 15.90 -18.45
CA HIS A 153 -0.30 16.89 -19.35
C HIS A 153 0.32 18.29 -19.21
N TYR A 154 0.80 18.64 -18.03
CA TYR A 154 1.46 19.93 -17.77
C TYR A 154 2.98 19.85 -17.87
N TYR A 155 3.53 18.67 -17.54
CA TYR A 155 4.97 18.42 -17.44
C TYR A 155 5.27 17.09 -18.14
N SER A 156 5.71 17.14 -19.40
CA SER A 156 5.91 15.95 -20.22
C SER A 156 6.95 14.99 -19.64
N GLU A 157 7.89 15.49 -18.83
CA GLU A 157 8.85 14.70 -18.07
C GLU A 157 8.20 13.76 -17.05
N ASN A 158 6.96 14.02 -16.62
CA ASN A 158 6.22 13.13 -15.70
C ASN A 158 5.59 11.93 -16.42
N ASN A 159 5.58 11.92 -17.76
CA ASN A 159 5.20 10.73 -18.51
C ASN A 159 6.27 9.65 -18.32
N ILE A 160 5.89 8.46 -17.85
CA ILE A 160 6.84 7.39 -17.48
C ILE A 160 7.79 7.02 -18.64
N ASN A 161 7.30 6.98 -19.88
CA ASN A 161 8.12 6.64 -21.03
C ASN A 161 9.14 7.76 -21.32
N ALA A 162 8.67 9.01 -21.33
CA ALA A 162 9.53 10.18 -21.51
C ALA A 162 10.57 10.31 -20.40
N ALA A 163 10.16 10.12 -19.13
CA ALA A 163 11.03 10.15 -17.96
C ALA A 163 12.21 9.17 -18.08
N ARG A 164 11.94 7.97 -18.60
CA ARG A 164 12.94 6.93 -18.82
C ARG A 164 13.80 7.15 -20.07
N GLY A 165 13.56 8.22 -20.82
CA GLY A 165 14.26 8.54 -22.07
C GLY A 165 13.76 7.76 -23.29
N TRP A 166 12.61 7.11 -23.21
CA TRP A 166 11.95 6.48 -24.36
C TRP A 166 11.10 7.53 -25.07
N LEU A 167 11.72 8.32 -25.93
CA LEU A 167 10.97 8.95 -27.02
C LEU A 167 10.60 7.82 -27.99
N PHE A 168 9.30 7.67 -28.29
CA PHE A 168 8.88 6.93 -29.48
C PHE A 168 9.75 7.40 -30.66
N PRO A 169 10.32 6.52 -31.49
CA PRO A 169 10.89 6.97 -32.73
C PRO A 169 9.74 7.63 -33.48
N VAL A 170 9.82 8.95 -33.67
CA VAL A 170 9.09 9.59 -34.76
C VAL A 170 9.46 8.77 -35.98
N VAL A 171 8.46 8.15 -36.61
CA VAL A 171 8.63 7.38 -37.84
C VAL A 171 9.16 8.37 -38.88
N CYS A 172 10.48 8.52 -38.96
CA CYS A 172 11.12 9.21 -40.06
C CYS A 172 10.98 8.29 -41.28
N PHE A 173 10.14 8.70 -42.22
CA PHE A 173 10.13 8.14 -43.56
C PHE A 173 11.58 8.06 -44.08
N HIS A 174 11.93 6.88 -44.62
CA HIS A 174 13.24 6.56 -45.17
C HIS A 174 13.77 7.66 -46.10
N ASN A 175 14.92 8.23 -45.75
CA ASN A 175 15.80 8.90 -46.71
C ASN A 175 17.10 8.08 -46.77
N PRO A 176 17.47 7.48 -47.92
CA PRO A 176 18.53 6.48 -48.01
C PRO A 176 19.96 7.04 -48.10
N TYR A 177 20.21 8.26 -47.64
CA TYR A 177 21.55 8.82 -47.58
C TYR A 177 21.77 9.45 -46.21
N ILE A 178 22.64 8.84 -45.39
CA ILE A 178 23.60 9.49 -44.49
C ILE A 178 24.37 8.40 -43.71
N GLU A 179 25.63 8.21 -44.06
CA GLU A 179 26.66 7.48 -43.30
C GLU A 179 27.14 8.30 -42.08
N ALA A 180 26.23 8.61 -41.15
CA ALA A 180 26.58 9.23 -39.86
C ALA A 180 25.94 8.48 -38.68
N PHE A 181 25.88 7.14 -38.78
CA PHE A 181 25.08 6.32 -37.88
C PHE A 181 25.83 5.83 -36.63
N THR A 182 27.16 5.92 -36.57
CA THR A 182 27.94 5.40 -35.42
C THR A 182 28.17 6.46 -34.33
N ASP A 183 28.54 7.69 -34.69
CA ASP A 183 28.74 8.76 -33.69
C ASP A 183 27.41 9.28 -33.13
N ALA A 184 26.35 9.28 -33.95
CA ALA A 184 25.01 9.60 -33.47
C ALA A 184 24.45 8.52 -32.53
N LEU A 185 24.83 7.24 -32.71
CA LEU A 185 24.44 6.18 -31.76
C LEU A 185 25.17 6.31 -30.43
N ASP A 186 26.46 6.66 -30.41
CA ASP A 186 27.20 6.87 -29.16
C ASP A 186 26.76 8.15 -28.43
N VAL A 187 26.37 9.22 -29.15
CA VAL A 187 25.71 10.40 -28.55
C VAL A 187 24.28 10.07 -28.09
N TYR A 188 23.53 9.26 -28.84
CA TYR A 188 22.18 8.81 -28.48
C TYR A 188 22.18 7.82 -27.29
N MET A 189 23.17 6.92 -27.22
CA MET A 189 23.34 5.94 -26.14
C MET A 189 23.96 6.59 -24.90
N SER A 190 24.82 7.61 -25.04
CA SER A 190 25.30 8.45 -23.93
C SER A 190 24.26 9.47 -23.42
N SER A 191 23.14 9.65 -24.13
CA SER A 191 22.01 10.51 -23.71
C SER A 191 20.93 9.81 -22.89
N ARG A 192 21.11 8.54 -22.47
CA ARG A 192 20.19 7.85 -21.52
C ARG A 192 20.28 8.39 -20.09
N ARG A 193 20.21 9.71 -19.93
CA ARG A 193 19.98 10.47 -18.69
C ARG A 193 18.49 10.45 -18.29
N GLY A 194 17.81 9.35 -18.57
CA GLY A 194 16.45 9.11 -18.09
C GLY A 194 16.49 8.67 -16.64
N TYR A 195 15.40 8.93 -15.92
CA TYR A 195 15.23 8.45 -14.57
C TYR A 195 15.15 6.93 -14.54
N LYS A 196 15.89 6.32 -13.61
CA LYS A 196 15.91 4.87 -13.40
C LYS A 196 14.76 4.43 -12.49
N ILE A 197 14.30 5.34 -11.63
CA ILE A 197 13.18 5.14 -10.73
C ILE A 197 12.20 6.29 -10.94
N VAL A 198 10.96 5.96 -11.26
CA VAL A 198 9.88 6.94 -11.49
C VAL A 198 8.86 6.84 -10.36
N MET A 199 8.54 7.98 -9.77
CA MET A 199 7.60 8.13 -8.66
C MET A 199 6.55 9.19 -8.99
N THR A 200 5.45 8.79 -9.64
CA THR A 200 4.32 9.69 -9.94
C THR A 200 3.01 9.19 -9.35
N THR A 201 1.90 9.90 -9.58
CA THR A 201 0.56 9.44 -9.21
C THR A 201 0.17 8.14 -9.93
N SER A 202 0.79 7.84 -11.08
CA SER A 202 0.51 6.62 -11.83
C SER A 202 0.88 5.37 -11.02
N LEU A 203 -0.08 4.44 -10.90
CA LEU A 203 0.13 3.13 -10.30
C LEU A 203 1.07 2.25 -11.15
N SER A 204 1.40 2.68 -12.37
CA SER A 204 2.43 2.09 -13.23
C SER A 204 3.85 2.60 -12.94
N SER A 205 4.01 3.58 -12.04
CA SER A 205 5.31 4.01 -11.54
C SER A 205 6.03 2.89 -10.76
N ASP A 206 7.35 2.97 -10.67
CA ASP A 206 8.15 2.07 -9.83
C ASP A 206 7.73 2.18 -8.36
N VAL A 207 7.46 3.42 -7.91
CA VAL A 207 6.91 3.70 -6.57
C VAL A 207 5.82 4.76 -6.69
N PRO A 208 4.54 4.37 -6.75
CA PRO A 208 3.45 5.34 -6.89
C PRO A 208 3.34 6.29 -5.70
N VAL A 209 3.04 7.57 -5.96
CA VAL A 209 2.82 8.62 -4.96
C VAL A 209 1.45 9.24 -5.21
N GLY A 210 0.42 8.60 -4.67
CA GLY A 210 -0.97 9.06 -4.80
C GLY A 210 -1.40 10.01 -3.69
N TYR A 211 -2.51 10.72 -3.92
CA TYR A 211 -3.16 11.61 -2.94
C TYR A 211 -4.13 10.84 -2.03
N PHE A 212 -3.72 9.64 -1.58
CA PHE A 212 -4.59 8.78 -0.79
C PHE A 212 -3.85 8.17 0.39
N SER A 213 -4.51 8.18 1.54
CA SER A 213 -3.95 7.71 2.81
C SER A 213 -5.05 7.70 3.88
N TRP A 214 -5.08 6.68 4.73
CA TRP A 214 -5.94 6.66 5.92
C TRP A 214 -5.50 7.70 6.97
N ALA A 215 -4.22 8.07 7.00
CA ALA A 215 -3.67 9.03 7.95
C ALA A 215 -3.95 10.50 7.53
N GLU A 216 -4.07 10.76 6.23
CA GLU A 216 -4.32 12.10 5.70
C GLU A 216 -5.83 12.39 5.54
N TYR A 217 -6.61 11.37 5.17
CA TYR A 217 -8.04 11.51 4.89
C TYR A 217 -8.85 10.63 5.83
N ASP A 218 -9.73 11.26 6.63
CA ASP A 218 -10.75 10.55 7.42
C ASP A 218 -11.89 10.06 6.51
N ILE A 219 -11.56 9.12 5.61
CA ILE A 219 -12.46 8.59 4.57
C ILE A 219 -13.66 7.88 5.21
N MET A 220 -13.55 7.41 6.45
CA MET A 220 -14.64 6.78 7.20
C MET A 220 -15.36 7.73 8.15
N ALA A 221 -15.11 9.04 8.07
CA ALA A 221 -15.85 10.05 8.83
C ALA A 221 -17.38 9.85 8.65
N PRO A 222 -18.17 10.00 9.74
CA PRO A 222 -19.63 9.91 9.68
C PRO A 222 -20.22 10.88 8.66
N VAL A 223 -21.28 10.46 7.97
CA VAL A 223 -21.97 11.29 6.98
C VAL A 223 -22.84 12.33 7.71
N PRO A 224 -22.55 13.64 7.59
CA PRO A 224 -23.37 14.67 8.21
C PRO A 224 -24.66 14.93 7.41
N PRO A 225 -25.68 15.56 8.01
CA PRO A 225 -26.86 16.01 7.28
C PRO A 225 -26.51 16.94 6.12
N LYS A 226 -27.15 16.73 4.96
CA LYS A 226 -26.99 17.57 3.78
C LYS A 226 -28.01 18.70 3.86
N THR A 227 -27.54 19.93 4.05
CA THR A 227 -28.39 21.09 4.39
C THR A 227 -28.54 22.10 3.27
N GLU A 228 -27.70 22.04 2.23
CA GLU A 228 -27.75 22.99 1.12
C GLU A 228 -28.83 22.58 0.11
N GLU A 229 -29.52 23.58 -0.46
CA GLU A 229 -30.55 23.35 -1.48
C GLU A 229 -29.95 22.97 -2.84
N ALA A 230 -28.80 23.55 -3.18
CA ALA A 230 -28.07 23.16 -4.38
C ALA A 230 -27.57 21.72 -4.24
N LEU A 231 -27.61 20.97 -5.34
CA LEU A 231 -27.29 19.54 -5.32
C LEU A 231 -25.80 19.30 -5.12
N ALA A 232 -24.97 20.14 -5.74
CA ALA A 232 -23.53 19.99 -5.72
C ALA A 232 -22.80 21.30 -5.40
N ALA A 233 -21.55 21.16 -4.95
CA ALA A 233 -20.62 22.26 -4.86
C ALA A 233 -19.37 22.02 -5.71
N ALA A 234 -18.81 23.10 -6.25
CA ALA A 234 -17.61 23.10 -7.07
C ALA A 234 -16.54 24.05 -6.52
N PHE A 235 -15.30 23.56 -6.44
CA PHE A 235 -14.13 24.30 -5.96
C PHE A 235 -13.04 24.33 -7.05
N ILE A 236 -13.35 24.96 -8.18
CA ILE A 236 -12.48 25.00 -9.35
C ILE A 236 -11.91 26.42 -9.50
N SER A 237 -10.58 26.55 -9.38
CA SER A 237 -9.91 27.86 -9.51
C SER A 237 -8.96 27.96 -10.70
N ASN A 238 -8.58 26.83 -11.30
CA ASN A 238 -7.77 26.82 -12.53
C ASN A 238 -8.69 26.76 -13.76
N CYS A 239 -9.06 27.92 -14.33
CA CYS A 239 -9.98 27.93 -15.46
C CYS A 239 -9.31 27.58 -16.80
N GLY A 240 -7.98 27.45 -16.82
CA GLY A 240 -7.18 27.11 -18.01
C GLY A 240 -6.83 25.62 -18.12
N ALA A 241 -7.59 24.73 -17.46
CA ALA A 241 -7.38 23.30 -17.59
C ALA A 241 -7.62 22.83 -19.03
N ARG A 242 -6.72 21.98 -19.56
CA ARG A 242 -6.77 21.47 -20.93
C ARG A 242 -7.60 20.18 -21.00
N ASN A 243 -8.80 20.19 -20.43
CA ASN A 243 -9.80 19.13 -20.51
C ASN A 243 -11.21 19.71 -20.61
N PHE A 244 -12.24 18.86 -20.63
CA PHE A 244 -13.62 19.28 -20.87
C PHE A 244 -14.40 19.66 -19.59
N ARG A 245 -13.72 19.85 -18.45
CA ARG A 245 -14.39 19.95 -17.14
C ARG A 245 -15.28 21.17 -16.97
N LEU A 246 -14.93 22.31 -17.60
CA LEU A 246 -15.73 23.52 -17.51
C LEU A 246 -16.96 23.42 -18.42
N GLN A 247 -16.81 22.81 -19.61
CA GLN A 247 -17.93 22.49 -20.47
C GLN A 247 -18.90 21.52 -19.78
N ALA A 248 -18.39 20.51 -19.06
CA ALA A 248 -19.23 19.61 -18.28
C ALA A 248 -19.98 20.34 -17.16
N LEU A 249 -19.33 21.26 -16.43
CA LEU A 249 -19.97 22.12 -15.42
C LEU A 249 -21.11 22.94 -16.03
N GLU A 250 -20.85 23.66 -17.13
CA GLU A 250 -21.83 24.46 -17.85
C GLU A 250 -23.02 23.62 -18.33
N MET A 251 -22.76 22.43 -18.87
CA MET A 251 -23.81 21.52 -19.32
C MET A 251 -24.65 21.00 -18.15
N LEU A 252 -24.05 20.68 -16.99
CA LEU A 252 -24.80 20.29 -15.79
C LEU A 252 -25.73 21.42 -15.32
N GLU A 253 -25.24 22.66 -15.28
CA GLU A 253 -26.03 23.85 -14.91
C GLU A 253 -27.19 24.08 -15.91
N ASN A 254 -26.92 23.99 -17.21
CA ASN A 254 -27.93 24.10 -18.26
C ASN A 254 -29.00 23.00 -18.22
N LEU A 255 -28.66 21.84 -17.65
CA LEU A 255 -29.57 20.73 -17.39
C LEU A 255 -30.27 20.85 -16.03
N GLU A 256 -30.32 22.06 -15.47
CA GLU A 256 -30.99 22.42 -14.22
C GLU A 256 -30.45 21.72 -12.97
N VAL A 257 -29.19 21.26 -13.00
CA VAL A 257 -28.49 20.85 -11.77
C VAL A 257 -28.01 22.11 -11.06
N LYS A 258 -28.65 22.49 -9.95
CA LYS A 258 -28.21 23.61 -9.10
C LYS A 258 -26.83 23.30 -8.50
N ILE A 259 -25.83 24.09 -8.86
CA ILE A 259 -24.43 23.93 -8.43
C ILE A 259 -23.95 25.24 -7.81
N ASP A 260 -23.41 25.17 -6.60
CA ASP A 260 -22.74 26.30 -5.96
C ASP A 260 -21.22 26.24 -6.25
N SER A 261 -20.73 27.22 -7.00
CA SER A 261 -19.33 27.35 -7.38
C SER A 261 -18.63 28.39 -6.50
N TYR A 262 -17.69 27.91 -5.67
CA TYR A 262 -16.90 28.72 -4.72
C TYR A 262 -15.51 29.08 -5.25
N GLY A 263 -15.01 28.32 -6.24
CA GLY A 263 -13.72 28.58 -6.88
C GLY A 263 -13.74 29.79 -7.81
N SER A 264 -12.58 30.18 -8.34
CA SER A 264 -12.48 31.33 -9.26
C SER A 264 -13.24 31.13 -10.58
N CYS A 265 -13.54 29.89 -10.98
CA CYS A 265 -14.31 29.59 -12.18
C CYS A 265 -15.80 29.50 -11.85
N HIS A 266 -16.65 30.11 -12.68
CA HIS A 266 -18.12 30.21 -12.52
C HIS A 266 -18.62 30.96 -11.28
N ARG A 267 -17.90 30.91 -10.15
CA ARG A 267 -18.00 31.73 -8.93
C ARG A 267 -19.37 32.38 -8.67
N ASN A 268 -20.42 31.56 -8.60
CA ASN A 268 -21.78 32.03 -8.34
C ASN A 268 -22.09 32.08 -6.83
N ARG A 269 -21.15 31.62 -5.99
CA ARG A 269 -21.24 31.63 -4.53
C ARG A 269 -19.97 32.24 -3.95
N ASP A 270 -20.12 33.26 -3.12
CA ASP A 270 -19.00 33.93 -2.45
C ASP A 270 -18.75 33.39 -1.04
N GLY A 271 -17.52 33.58 -0.57
CA GLY A 271 -17.12 33.33 0.82
C GLY A 271 -15.75 32.68 0.94
N LYS A 272 -14.97 33.11 1.93
CA LYS A 272 -13.77 32.38 2.35
C LYS A 272 -14.21 31.22 3.24
N VAL A 273 -14.50 30.08 2.62
CA VAL A 273 -15.02 28.89 3.30
C VAL A 273 -13.94 27.82 3.43
N ASP A 274 -14.04 26.98 4.46
CA ASP A 274 -13.33 25.71 4.47
C ASP A 274 -13.98 24.76 3.47
N LYS A 275 -13.17 24.17 2.59
CA LYS A 275 -13.66 23.34 1.48
C LYS A 275 -14.36 22.08 2.00
N VAL A 276 -13.74 21.33 2.90
CA VAL A 276 -14.27 20.04 3.36
C VAL A 276 -15.51 20.25 4.23
N GLU A 277 -15.48 21.22 5.15
CA GLU A 277 -16.66 21.58 5.96
C GLU A 277 -17.82 22.10 5.12
N THR A 278 -17.54 22.72 3.98
CA THR A 278 -18.57 23.12 3.02
C THR A 278 -19.13 21.93 2.27
N LEU A 279 -18.28 21.08 1.70
CA LEU A 279 -18.69 19.89 0.97
C LEU A 279 -19.57 18.97 1.82
N LYS A 280 -19.37 18.91 3.14
CA LYS A 280 -20.20 18.14 4.08
C LYS A 280 -21.69 18.46 3.97
N ARG A 281 -22.07 19.68 3.58
CA ARG A 281 -23.47 20.10 3.48
C ARG A 281 -24.14 19.78 2.14
N TYR A 282 -23.38 19.36 1.13
CA TYR A 282 -23.89 19.03 -0.21
C TYR A 282 -24.01 17.51 -0.41
N LYS A 283 -24.96 17.08 -1.24
CA LYS A 283 -25.09 15.66 -1.63
C LYS A 283 -23.96 15.25 -2.58
N PHE A 284 -23.59 16.14 -3.50
CA PHE A 284 -22.56 15.90 -4.50
C PHE A 284 -21.40 16.88 -4.37
N SER A 285 -20.22 16.42 -4.75
CA SER A 285 -19.01 17.24 -4.86
C SER A 285 -18.46 17.10 -6.28
N LEU A 286 -18.25 18.21 -6.99
CA LEU A 286 -17.63 18.16 -8.31
C LEU A 286 -16.11 17.99 -8.17
N ALA A 287 -15.66 16.74 -8.18
CA ALA A 287 -14.26 16.34 -8.09
C ALA A 287 -13.61 16.36 -9.49
N PHE A 288 -13.58 17.54 -10.11
CA PHE A 288 -13.10 17.71 -11.48
C PHE A 288 -11.60 17.99 -11.52
N GLU A 289 -10.83 17.04 -12.06
CA GLU A 289 -9.39 17.16 -12.22
C GLU A 289 -8.99 18.10 -13.35
N ASN A 290 -7.72 18.52 -13.33
CA ASN A 290 -7.15 19.43 -14.34
C ASN A 290 -6.80 18.73 -15.66
N SER A 291 -6.67 17.40 -15.63
CA SER A 291 -6.34 16.55 -16.78
C SER A 291 -7.03 15.20 -16.66
N ASN A 292 -7.12 14.49 -17.78
CA ASN A 292 -7.77 13.19 -17.86
C ASN A 292 -6.71 12.10 -18.01
N GLU A 293 -5.86 11.98 -16.99
CA GLU A 293 -4.72 11.05 -16.99
C GLU A 293 -5.01 9.83 -16.10
N GLU A 294 -4.57 8.65 -16.55
CA GLU A 294 -4.73 7.40 -15.80
C GLU A 294 -4.13 7.53 -14.39
N ASP A 295 -4.89 7.11 -13.36
CA ASP A 295 -4.58 7.26 -11.92
C ASP A 295 -4.37 8.68 -11.39
N TYR A 296 -4.57 9.71 -12.19
CA TYR A 296 -4.50 11.07 -11.69
C TYR A 296 -5.76 11.40 -10.89
N VAL A 297 -5.79 10.93 -9.65
CA VAL A 297 -6.88 11.11 -8.67
C VAL A 297 -6.30 11.84 -7.45
N THR A 298 -6.75 13.07 -7.24
CA THR A 298 -6.17 13.99 -6.27
C THR A 298 -7.03 14.17 -5.02
N GLU A 299 -6.67 15.14 -4.18
CA GLU A 299 -7.40 15.51 -2.97
C GLU A 299 -8.89 15.80 -3.25
N LYS A 300 -9.24 16.23 -4.47
CA LYS A 300 -10.64 16.54 -4.86
C LYS A 300 -11.55 15.33 -4.67
N PHE A 301 -11.09 14.16 -5.07
CA PHE A 301 -11.85 12.92 -4.93
C PHE A 301 -11.93 12.50 -3.46
N PHE A 302 -10.80 12.39 -2.78
CA PHE A 302 -10.77 11.88 -1.40
C PHE A 302 -11.44 12.82 -0.40
N GLN A 303 -11.33 14.14 -0.56
CA GLN A 303 -12.08 15.11 0.26
C GLN A 303 -13.60 14.99 0.07
N SER A 304 -14.06 14.57 -1.11
CA SER A 304 -15.48 14.29 -1.34
C SER A 304 -15.94 13.10 -0.49
N LEU A 305 -15.12 12.03 -0.43
CA LEU A 305 -15.38 10.87 0.40
C LEU A 305 -15.37 11.23 1.89
N VAL A 306 -14.40 12.02 2.36
CA VAL A 306 -14.34 12.53 3.75
C VAL A 306 -15.62 13.29 4.10
N ALA A 307 -16.09 14.17 3.20
CA ALA A 307 -17.30 14.96 3.41
C ALA A 307 -18.60 14.13 3.41
N GLY A 308 -18.54 12.83 3.07
CA GLY A 308 -19.72 11.99 2.87
C GLY A 308 -20.58 12.50 1.72
N SER A 309 -19.95 13.04 0.68
CA SER A 309 -20.60 13.55 -0.53
C SER A 309 -20.21 12.66 -1.69
N ILE A 310 -21.14 12.41 -2.62
CA ILE A 310 -20.90 11.56 -3.77
C ILE A 310 -20.04 12.37 -4.77
N PRO A 311 -18.80 11.94 -5.09
CA PRO A 311 -17.99 12.62 -6.08
C PRO A 311 -18.59 12.45 -7.48
N VAL A 312 -18.74 13.58 -8.18
CA VAL A 312 -18.97 13.62 -9.63
C VAL A 312 -17.63 13.96 -10.27
N VAL A 313 -17.12 13.08 -11.11
CA VAL A 313 -15.73 13.10 -11.55
C VAL A 313 -15.63 13.39 -13.04
N VAL A 314 -14.73 14.33 -13.37
CA VAL A 314 -14.10 14.49 -14.68
C VAL A 314 -12.61 14.35 -14.40
N GLY A 315 -11.92 13.38 -14.99
CA GLY A 315 -10.51 13.12 -14.66
C GLY A 315 -10.03 11.77 -15.15
N ALA A 316 -9.44 10.98 -14.26
CA ALA A 316 -8.86 9.67 -14.59
C ALA A 316 -9.88 8.75 -15.29
N PRO A 317 -9.59 8.26 -16.51
CA PRO A 317 -10.51 7.38 -17.24
C PRO A 317 -10.87 6.09 -16.50
N ASN A 318 -9.99 5.64 -15.61
CA ASN A 318 -10.12 4.45 -14.78
C ASN A 318 -10.60 4.75 -13.34
N ILE A 319 -11.29 5.87 -13.10
CA ILE A 319 -11.73 6.28 -11.74
C ILE A 319 -12.51 5.21 -10.97
N GLN A 320 -13.15 4.26 -11.67
CA GLN A 320 -13.84 3.14 -11.03
C GLN A 320 -12.90 2.27 -10.16
N ASP A 321 -11.61 2.19 -10.50
CA ASP A 321 -10.58 1.51 -9.71
C ASP A 321 -10.41 2.12 -8.30
N PHE A 322 -10.79 3.40 -8.16
CA PHE A 322 -10.71 4.20 -6.93
C PHE A 322 -12.06 4.28 -6.20
N SER A 323 -13.11 3.63 -6.69
CA SER A 323 -14.43 3.67 -6.04
C SER A 323 -14.42 2.85 -4.74
N PRO A 324 -14.89 3.40 -3.60
CA PRO A 324 -14.97 2.65 -2.35
C PRO A 324 -16.10 1.60 -2.34
N GLY A 325 -17.04 1.66 -3.29
CA GLY A 325 -18.14 0.73 -3.40
C GLY A 325 -19.00 0.97 -4.64
N GLU A 326 -19.97 0.09 -4.86
CA GLU A 326 -20.91 0.23 -5.98
C GLU A 326 -21.79 1.47 -5.80
N GLY A 327 -21.97 2.25 -6.87
CA GLY A 327 -22.79 3.46 -6.85
C GLY A 327 -22.24 4.62 -6.00
N ALA A 328 -21.00 4.51 -5.52
CA ALA A 328 -20.38 5.52 -4.65
C ALA A 328 -19.85 6.75 -5.41
N ILE A 329 -19.72 6.67 -6.74
CA ILE A 329 -19.17 7.73 -7.59
C ILE A 329 -20.01 7.90 -8.86
N LEU A 330 -20.01 9.10 -9.43
CA LEU A 330 -20.55 9.38 -10.76
C LEU A 330 -19.40 9.84 -11.66
N HIS A 331 -19.21 9.21 -12.82
CA HIS A 331 -18.13 9.54 -13.75
C HIS A 331 -18.70 10.16 -15.02
N ILE A 332 -18.20 11.32 -15.40
CA ILE A 332 -18.42 11.96 -16.69
C ILE A 332 -17.15 11.71 -17.50
N LYS A 333 -17.16 10.69 -18.36
CA LYS A 333 -15.99 10.29 -19.16
C LYS A 333 -15.80 11.22 -20.35
N ASP A 334 -16.90 11.68 -20.92
CA ASP A 334 -16.96 12.69 -21.98
C ASP A 334 -18.26 13.51 -21.88
N LEU A 335 -18.46 14.46 -22.80
CA LEU A 335 -19.59 15.38 -22.75
C LEU A 335 -20.94 14.70 -23.02
N ASP A 336 -20.96 13.54 -23.68
CA ASP A 336 -22.20 12.82 -23.99
C ASP A 336 -22.80 12.19 -22.72
N ASP A 337 -21.97 11.89 -21.72
CA ASP A 337 -22.39 11.35 -20.43
C ASP A 337 -23.16 12.37 -19.57
N VAL A 338 -22.93 13.68 -19.76
CA VAL A 338 -23.37 14.74 -18.83
C VAL A 338 -24.89 14.70 -18.60
N ALA A 339 -25.67 14.48 -19.65
CA ALA A 339 -27.13 14.38 -19.54
C ALA A 339 -27.59 13.20 -18.67
N SER A 340 -26.95 12.04 -18.84
CA SER A 340 -27.25 10.84 -18.05
C SER A 340 -26.82 11.01 -16.58
N VAL A 341 -25.69 11.65 -16.35
CA VAL A 341 -25.18 11.95 -14.99
C VAL A 341 -26.08 12.96 -14.29
N ALA A 342 -26.50 14.04 -14.96
CA ALA A 342 -27.46 15.01 -14.42
C ALA A 342 -28.78 14.35 -14.00
N SER A 343 -29.31 13.45 -14.84
CA SER A 343 -30.51 12.65 -14.53
C SER A 343 -30.30 11.78 -13.29
N THR A 344 -29.14 11.12 -13.21
CA THR A 344 -28.78 10.28 -12.06
C THR A 344 -28.62 11.09 -10.77
N MET A 345 -28.00 12.28 -10.84
CA MET A 345 -27.88 13.19 -9.70
C MET A 345 -29.25 13.60 -9.16
N ARG A 346 -30.20 13.95 -10.04
CA ARG A 346 -31.58 14.28 -9.62
C ARG A 346 -32.30 13.08 -9.01
N LYS A 347 -32.15 11.89 -9.60
CA LYS A 347 -32.74 10.64 -9.07
C LYS A 347 -32.23 10.31 -7.68
N ILE A 348 -30.91 10.40 -7.46
CA ILE A 348 -30.31 10.20 -6.15
C ILE A 348 -30.77 11.30 -5.18
N ALA A 349 -30.83 12.56 -5.64
CA ALA A 349 -31.24 13.68 -4.80
C ALA A 349 -32.70 13.62 -4.36
N SER A 350 -33.59 13.03 -5.15
CA SER A 350 -35.03 12.95 -4.86
C SER A 350 -35.40 11.84 -3.86
N SER A 351 -34.48 10.92 -3.55
CA SER A 351 -34.73 9.80 -2.63
C SER A 351 -33.62 9.66 -1.58
N PRO A 352 -33.93 9.83 -0.28
CA PRO A 352 -32.99 9.53 0.80
C PRO A 352 -32.45 8.10 0.73
N ASP A 353 -33.26 7.13 0.31
CA ASP A 353 -32.87 5.72 0.24
C ASP A 353 -31.80 5.49 -0.83
N ILE A 354 -31.98 6.06 -2.03
CA ILE A 354 -30.98 5.95 -3.11
C ILE A 354 -29.68 6.66 -2.70
N PHE A 355 -29.77 7.84 -2.08
CA PHE A 355 -28.60 8.55 -1.57
C PHE A 355 -27.85 7.75 -0.50
N ASN A 356 -28.57 7.17 0.46
CA ASN A 356 -27.99 6.34 1.51
C ASN A 356 -27.39 5.05 0.94
N GLN A 357 -27.98 4.48 -0.12
CA GLN A 357 -27.43 3.32 -0.81
C GLN A 357 -26.08 3.64 -1.47
N SER A 358 -25.93 4.80 -2.11
CA SER A 358 -24.64 5.25 -2.67
C SER A 358 -23.55 5.46 -1.61
N LEU A 359 -23.93 5.70 -0.35
CA LEU A 359 -23.00 5.87 0.77
C LEU A 359 -22.95 4.65 1.69
N ARG A 360 -23.53 3.51 1.28
CA ARG A 360 -23.61 2.31 2.12
C ARG A 360 -22.24 1.81 2.60
N TRP A 361 -21.22 1.98 1.77
CA TRP A 361 -19.82 1.65 2.08
C TRP A 361 -19.26 2.38 3.32
N LYS A 362 -19.84 3.52 3.72
CA LYS A 362 -19.47 4.20 4.98
C LYS A 362 -19.85 3.41 6.24
N TYR A 363 -20.80 2.50 6.12
CA TYR A 363 -21.34 1.71 7.23
C TYR A 363 -20.88 0.26 7.16
N ASP A 364 -20.98 -0.35 5.99
CA ASP A 364 -20.58 -1.75 5.77
C ASP A 364 -19.05 -1.90 5.63
N GLY A 365 -18.35 -0.79 5.41
CA GLY A 365 -16.94 -0.75 5.05
C GLY A 365 -16.74 -0.69 3.53
N PRO A 366 -15.59 -0.17 3.08
CA PRO A 366 -15.26 -0.10 1.66
C PRO A 366 -14.96 -1.50 1.10
N SER A 367 -14.98 -1.61 -0.23
CA SER A 367 -14.57 -2.82 -0.94
C SER A 367 -13.13 -3.21 -0.63
N ASP A 368 -12.83 -4.51 -0.74
CA ASP A 368 -11.47 -5.00 -0.52
C ASP A 368 -10.49 -4.48 -1.58
N SER A 369 -10.95 -4.20 -2.81
CA SER A 369 -10.14 -3.54 -3.84
C SER A 369 -9.75 -2.11 -3.42
N PHE A 370 -10.68 -1.36 -2.84
CA PHE A 370 -10.41 -0.02 -2.33
C PHE A 370 -9.45 -0.07 -1.14
N LYS A 371 -9.66 -0.98 -0.18
CA LYS A 371 -8.71 -1.18 0.92
C LYS A 371 -7.32 -1.51 0.39
N ALA A 372 -7.21 -2.48 -0.51
CA ALA A 372 -5.95 -2.84 -1.15
C ALA A 372 -5.29 -1.66 -1.89
N LEU A 373 -6.05 -0.72 -2.45
CA LEU A 373 -5.48 0.50 -3.02
C LEU A 373 -4.94 1.44 -1.93
N ILE A 374 -5.78 1.83 -0.97
CA ILE A 374 -5.41 2.84 0.06
C ILE A 374 -4.30 2.34 0.99
N ASP A 375 -4.31 1.04 1.33
CA ASP A 375 -3.31 0.42 2.20
C ASP A 375 -1.89 0.46 1.62
N MET A 376 -1.72 0.79 0.33
CA MET A 376 -0.40 1.07 -0.23
C MET A 376 0.29 2.25 0.47
N ALA A 377 -0.49 3.23 0.92
CA ALA A 377 0.00 4.40 1.63
C ALA A 377 0.25 4.13 3.13
N ALA A 378 -0.12 2.95 3.65
CA ALA A 378 0.24 2.56 5.01
C ALA A 378 1.75 2.46 5.21
N VAL A 379 2.50 2.27 4.11
CA VAL A 379 3.95 2.44 4.08
C VAL A 379 4.27 3.71 3.32
N HIS A 380 4.94 4.66 3.99
CA HIS A 380 5.31 5.94 3.42
C HIS A 380 6.08 5.76 2.09
N SER A 381 5.81 6.62 1.11
CA SER A 381 6.40 6.51 -0.24
C SER A 381 7.93 6.48 -0.22
N SER A 382 8.55 7.27 0.66
CA SER A 382 10.01 7.24 0.90
C SER A 382 10.51 5.87 1.40
N CYS A 383 9.77 5.19 2.28
CA CYS A 383 10.13 3.83 2.69
C CYS A 383 9.91 2.81 1.57
N ARG A 384 8.81 2.92 0.81
CA ARG A 384 8.58 2.07 -0.37
C ARG A 384 9.67 2.23 -1.42
N LEU A 385 10.23 3.44 -1.58
CA LEU A 385 11.42 3.69 -2.39
C LEU A 385 12.63 2.91 -1.89
N CYS A 386 12.91 2.92 -0.58
CA CYS A 386 14.01 2.13 -0.03
C CYS A 386 13.81 0.62 -0.24
N VAL A 387 12.58 0.13 -0.04
CA VAL A 387 12.23 -1.27 -0.30
C VAL A 387 12.43 -1.63 -1.77
N HIS A 388 12.06 -0.73 -2.70
CA HIS A 388 12.29 -0.91 -4.13
C HIS A 388 13.78 -0.98 -4.47
N ILE A 389 14.59 -0.04 -3.97
CA ILE A 389 16.06 -0.02 -4.18
C ILE A 389 16.71 -1.27 -3.60
N ALA A 390 16.38 -1.63 -2.35
CA ALA A 390 16.90 -2.84 -1.70
C ALA A 390 16.54 -4.11 -2.48
N THR A 391 15.30 -4.19 -3.00
CA THR A 391 14.86 -5.31 -3.83
C THR A 391 15.69 -5.40 -5.11
N LYS A 392 15.91 -4.27 -5.80
CA LYS A 392 16.75 -4.19 -7.00
C LYS A 392 18.20 -4.61 -6.74
N ILE A 393 18.76 -4.26 -5.57
CA ILE A 393 20.11 -4.68 -5.16
C ILE A 393 20.16 -6.21 -5.00
N HIS A 394 19.21 -6.80 -4.25
CA HIS A 394 19.13 -8.25 -4.09
C HIS A 394 18.94 -8.98 -5.43
N GLU A 395 18.04 -8.49 -6.30
CA GLU A 395 17.82 -9.07 -7.64
C GLU A 395 19.08 -9.03 -8.52
N LYS A 396 19.92 -8.01 -8.37
CA LYS A 396 21.21 -7.95 -9.07
C LYS A 396 22.17 -9.00 -8.53
N GLU A 397 22.22 -9.18 -7.21
CA GLU A 397 23.08 -10.16 -6.55
C GLU A 397 22.66 -11.61 -6.86
N GLU A 398 21.36 -11.86 -7.00
CA GLU A 398 20.80 -13.18 -7.31
C GLU A 398 21.16 -13.70 -8.70
N LYS A 399 21.71 -12.85 -9.57
CA LYS A 399 22.28 -13.27 -10.85
C LYS A 399 23.63 -13.97 -10.70
N ASN A 400 24.21 -13.97 -9.49
CA ASN A 400 25.45 -14.67 -9.21
C ASN A 400 25.23 -16.19 -9.08
N PRO A 401 26.21 -17.02 -9.45
CA PRO A 401 26.10 -18.48 -9.39
C PRO A 401 25.70 -19.03 -8.01
N LYS A 402 26.07 -18.35 -6.91
CA LYS A 402 25.71 -18.76 -5.54
C LYS A 402 24.20 -18.80 -5.30
N PHE A 403 23.43 -17.97 -6.00
CA PHE A 403 21.97 -17.96 -5.92
C PHE A 403 21.32 -18.77 -7.05
N MET A 404 21.87 -18.70 -8.27
CA MET A 404 21.35 -19.46 -9.40
C MET A 404 21.40 -20.98 -9.20
N ASN A 405 22.35 -21.46 -8.39
CA ASN A 405 22.51 -22.88 -8.09
C ASN A 405 21.68 -23.35 -6.87
N ARG A 406 20.79 -22.49 -6.33
CA ARG A 406 19.86 -22.91 -5.28
C ARG A 406 18.99 -24.07 -5.78
N PRO A 407 18.79 -25.13 -4.97
CA PRO A 407 17.95 -26.25 -5.37
C PRO A 407 16.50 -25.82 -5.62
N CYS A 408 15.95 -24.89 -4.84
CA CYS A 408 14.57 -24.35 -4.95
C CYS A 408 13.42 -25.37 -4.91
N SER A 409 13.77 -26.66 -4.91
CA SER A 409 12.87 -27.79 -4.95
C SER A 409 13.64 -29.06 -4.60
N CYS A 410 12.92 -30.08 -4.15
CA CYS A 410 13.47 -31.42 -3.99
C CYS A 410 12.52 -32.42 -4.66
N SER A 411 13.08 -33.48 -5.22
CA SER A 411 12.28 -34.59 -5.74
C SER A 411 12.42 -35.81 -4.84
N SER A 412 11.29 -36.46 -4.59
CA SER A 412 11.19 -37.72 -3.85
C SER A 412 10.41 -38.75 -4.68
N LYS A 413 10.31 -40.00 -4.20
CA LYS A 413 9.45 -41.01 -4.83
C LYS A 413 7.96 -40.63 -4.81
N LYS A 414 7.58 -39.65 -3.98
CA LYS A 414 6.20 -39.22 -3.75
C LYS A 414 5.84 -37.89 -4.41
N GLY A 415 6.79 -37.28 -5.13
CA GLY A 415 6.60 -36.02 -5.83
C GLY A 415 7.66 -34.99 -5.49
N THR A 416 7.48 -33.80 -6.05
CA THR A 416 8.38 -32.67 -5.89
C THR A 416 7.84 -31.71 -4.84
N VAL A 417 8.69 -31.22 -3.94
CA VAL A 417 8.38 -30.08 -3.07
C VAL A 417 9.06 -28.86 -3.67
N TYR A 418 8.31 -27.78 -3.87
CA TYR A 418 8.79 -26.49 -4.36
C TYR A 418 8.90 -25.51 -3.22
N HIS A 419 9.99 -24.75 -3.19
CA HIS A 419 10.22 -23.68 -2.22
C HIS A 419 9.98 -22.32 -2.87
N LEU A 420 9.05 -21.57 -2.29
CA LEU A 420 8.63 -20.24 -2.73
C LEU A 420 8.96 -19.22 -1.65
N PHE A 421 9.19 -17.97 -2.06
CA PHE A 421 9.43 -16.86 -1.14
C PHE A 421 8.28 -15.87 -1.23
N VAL A 422 7.59 -15.62 -0.13
CA VAL A 422 6.41 -14.74 -0.10
C VAL A 422 6.60 -13.62 0.91
N ARG A 423 6.37 -12.37 0.52
CA ARG A 423 6.32 -11.23 1.47
C ARG A 423 5.00 -10.49 1.38
N GLU A 424 4.59 -9.86 2.48
CA GLU A 424 3.50 -8.88 2.43
C GLU A 424 3.94 -7.64 1.65
N ARG A 425 3.07 -7.13 0.78
CA ARG A 425 3.30 -5.86 0.07
C ARG A 425 3.61 -4.74 1.06
N GLY A 426 4.71 -4.02 0.81
CA GLY A 426 5.20 -2.94 1.69
C GLY A 426 6.23 -3.40 2.73
N ARG A 427 6.48 -4.71 2.85
CA ARG A 427 7.61 -5.27 3.60
C ARG A 427 8.75 -5.66 2.68
N PHE A 428 9.93 -5.90 3.27
CA PHE A 428 11.13 -6.30 2.54
C PHE A 428 11.43 -7.80 2.67
N LYS A 429 11.44 -8.33 3.90
CA LYS A 429 11.77 -9.72 4.21
C LYS A 429 10.68 -10.68 3.71
N THR A 430 11.10 -11.81 3.13
CA THR A 430 10.24 -12.87 2.60
C THR A 430 10.20 -14.05 3.56
N GLU A 431 9.07 -14.74 3.59
CA GLU A 431 8.85 -15.99 4.29
C GLU A 431 8.92 -17.17 3.33
N SER A 432 9.49 -18.28 3.81
CA SER A 432 9.54 -19.55 3.08
C SER A 432 8.18 -20.25 3.09
N ILE A 433 7.71 -20.62 1.90
CA ILE A 433 6.48 -21.38 1.65
C ILE A 433 6.83 -22.63 0.85
N TYR A 434 6.27 -23.78 1.23
CA TYR A 434 6.54 -25.06 0.58
C TYR A 434 5.25 -25.65 0.00
N LEU A 435 5.26 -25.99 -1.30
CA LEU A 435 4.14 -26.62 -1.98
C LEU A 435 4.56 -27.93 -2.63
N ARG A 436 3.68 -28.94 -2.60
CA ARG A 436 3.92 -30.23 -3.26
C ARG A 436 3.41 -30.19 -4.70
N SER A 437 4.02 -30.98 -5.59
CA SER A 437 3.61 -31.09 -7.00
C SER A 437 2.14 -31.49 -7.18
N GLY A 438 1.58 -32.31 -6.28
CA GLY A 438 0.15 -32.66 -6.28
C GLY A 438 -0.78 -31.58 -5.68
N GLN A 439 -0.24 -30.44 -5.26
CA GLN A 439 -0.94 -29.33 -4.59
C GLN A 439 -0.52 -27.97 -5.16
N LEU A 440 -0.10 -27.91 -6.43
CA LEU A 440 0.16 -26.64 -7.12
C LEU A 440 -1.15 -25.99 -7.57
N THR A 441 -1.98 -25.62 -6.61
CA THR A 441 -3.25 -24.92 -6.83
C THR A 441 -3.27 -23.58 -6.14
N LEU A 442 -4.09 -22.66 -6.62
CA LEU A 442 -4.25 -21.32 -6.03
C LEU A 442 -4.76 -21.41 -4.59
N GLY A 443 -5.69 -22.33 -4.31
CA GLY A 443 -6.21 -22.55 -2.97
C GLY A 443 -5.15 -23.11 -2.00
N ALA A 444 -4.27 -24.00 -2.48
CA ALA A 444 -3.17 -24.51 -1.67
C ALA A 444 -2.11 -23.44 -1.37
N LEU A 445 -1.80 -22.58 -2.36
CA LEU A 445 -0.94 -21.42 -2.16
C LEU A 445 -1.53 -20.47 -1.11
N GLU A 446 -2.80 -20.11 -1.24
CA GLU A 446 -3.48 -19.21 -0.30
C GLU A 446 -3.47 -19.78 1.12
N SER A 447 -3.81 -21.06 1.29
CA SER A 447 -3.78 -21.73 2.59
C SER A 447 -2.38 -21.73 3.19
N ALA A 448 -1.36 -22.11 2.40
CA ALA A 448 0.02 -22.17 2.89
C ALA A 448 0.55 -20.79 3.33
N VAL A 449 0.21 -19.73 2.58
CA VAL A 449 0.55 -18.34 2.94
C VAL A 449 -0.15 -17.94 4.23
N LEU A 450 -1.46 -18.20 4.35
CA LEU A 450 -2.20 -17.88 5.57
C LEU A 450 -1.66 -18.64 6.78
N ASP A 451 -1.39 -19.93 6.66
CA ASP A 451 -0.87 -20.77 7.74
C ASP A 451 0.51 -20.29 8.20
N LYS A 452 1.41 -20.00 7.25
CA LYS A 452 2.74 -19.46 7.56
C LYS A 452 2.64 -18.13 8.30
N PHE A 453 1.93 -17.15 7.75
CA PHE A 453 1.84 -15.82 8.36
C PHE A 453 1.10 -15.83 9.70
N ARG A 454 0.08 -16.69 9.88
CA ARG A 454 -0.57 -16.90 11.18
C ARG A 454 0.37 -17.51 12.21
N SER A 455 1.18 -18.50 11.83
CA SER A 455 2.15 -19.13 12.73
C SER A 455 3.19 -18.14 13.28
N LEU A 456 3.49 -17.09 12.51
CA LEU A 456 4.39 -16.01 12.89
C LEU A 456 3.72 -14.92 13.73
N ASN A 457 2.42 -15.05 14.04
CA ASN A 457 1.60 -13.98 14.62
C ASN A 457 1.70 -12.67 13.83
N HIS A 458 1.71 -12.78 12.51
CA HIS A 458 1.94 -11.65 11.62
C HIS A 458 0.88 -10.56 11.79
N VAL A 459 1.33 -9.31 11.77
CA VAL A 459 0.48 -8.12 11.82
C VAL A 459 0.59 -7.38 10.48
N PRO A 460 -0.51 -7.23 9.72
CA PRO A 460 -0.49 -6.53 8.44
C PRO A 460 0.00 -5.09 8.56
N VAL A 461 0.68 -4.60 7.53
CA VAL A 461 1.26 -3.23 7.52
C VAL A 461 0.21 -2.13 7.70
N TRP A 462 -1.02 -2.37 7.24
CA TRP A 462 -2.10 -1.40 7.30
C TRP A 462 -2.81 -1.33 8.65
N ARG A 463 -2.51 -2.24 9.59
CA ARG A 463 -3.30 -2.39 10.83
C ARG A 463 -3.36 -1.11 11.63
N ASP A 464 -2.24 -0.47 11.88
CA ASP A 464 -2.20 0.74 12.72
C ASP A 464 -2.71 1.98 12.00
N GLU A 465 -2.62 1.97 10.66
CA GLU A 465 -3.00 3.07 9.78
C GLU A 465 -4.50 3.09 9.50
N ARG A 466 -5.17 1.93 9.42
CA ARG A 466 -6.62 1.88 9.20
C ARG A 466 -7.39 2.47 10.39
N PRO A 467 -8.49 3.22 10.15
CA PRO A 467 -9.31 3.73 11.21
C PRO A 467 -9.96 2.58 12.01
N PRO A 468 -10.19 2.76 13.32
CA PRO A 468 -10.73 1.70 14.18
C PRO A 468 -12.03 1.07 13.68
N SER A 469 -12.85 1.82 12.94
CA SER A 469 -14.13 1.35 12.38
C SER A 469 -14.00 0.24 11.33
N ILE A 470 -12.84 0.13 10.64
CA ILE A 470 -12.63 -0.84 9.55
C ILE A 470 -11.32 -1.63 9.70
N ARG A 471 -10.59 -1.43 10.79
CA ARG A 471 -9.33 -2.14 11.05
C ARG A 471 -9.52 -3.65 11.13
N GLY A 472 -10.69 -4.12 11.60
CA GLY A 472 -10.94 -5.54 11.81
C GLY A 472 -10.08 -6.15 12.94
N GLY A 473 -10.05 -7.47 13.00
CA GLY A 473 -9.22 -8.25 13.94
C GLY A 473 -7.83 -8.57 13.40
N ASN A 474 -7.18 -9.59 13.98
CA ASN A 474 -5.90 -10.13 13.48
C ASN A 474 -6.08 -11.22 12.42
N GLU A 475 -7.32 -11.42 11.96
CA GLU A 475 -7.60 -12.43 10.95
C GLU A 475 -7.04 -11.98 9.61
N LEU A 476 -6.11 -12.76 9.08
CA LEU A 476 -5.55 -12.52 7.76
C LEU A 476 -6.53 -13.05 6.71
N LYS A 477 -6.90 -12.17 5.78
CA LYS A 477 -7.61 -12.49 4.55
C LYS A 477 -6.72 -12.12 3.37
N VAL A 478 -6.44 -13.08 2.50
CA VAL A 478 -5.71 -12.82 1.26
C VAL A 478 -6.64 -12.12 0.27
N TYR A 479 -6.25 -10.94 -0.20
CA TYR A 479 -6.88 -10.29 -1.34
C TYR A 479 -6.26 -10.75 -2.65
N LYS A 480 -4.91 -10.82 -2.68
CA LYS A 480 -4.18 -11.16 -3.90
C LYS A 480 -2.79 -11.69 -3.61
N ILE A 481 -2.34 -12.63 -4.43
CA ILE A 481 -0.95 -13.11 -4.48
C ILE A 481 -0.48 -12.98 -5.93
N TYR A 482 0.69 -12.38 -6.14
CA TYR A 482 1.22 -12.10 -7.47
C TYR A 482 2.76 -12.14 -7.49
N PRO A 483 3.40 -12.35 -8.67
CA PRO A 483 4.85 -12.28 -8.81
C PRO A 483 5.44 -10.94 -8.34
N MET A 484 6.53 -11.00 -7.59
CA MET A 484 7.28 -9.81 -7.19
C MET A 484 7.83 -9.07 -8.43
N GLY A 485 7.87 -7.74 -8.38
CA GLY A 485 8.41 -6.89 -9.46
C GLY A 485 7.35 -6.30 -10.40
N LEU A 486 6.08 -6.67 -10.25
CA LEU A 486 4.98 -6.01 -10.96
C LEU A 486 4.73 -4.59 -10.43
N THR A 487 4.32 -3.68 -11.31
CA THR A 487 3.83 -2.35 -10.90
C THR A 487 2.53 -2.50 -10.11
N GLN A 488 2.12 -1.48 -9.36
CA GLN A 488 0.87 -1.57 -8.58
C GLN A 488 -0.36 -1.65 -9.47
N ARG A 489 -0.35 -1.02 -10.65
CA ARG A 489 -1.39 -1.19 -11.67
C ARG A 489 -1.48 -2.65 -12.10
N GLN A 490 -0.36 -3.28 -12.45
CA GLN A 490 -0.32 -4.68 -12.84
C GLN A 490 -0.77 -5.58 -11.69
N ALA A 491 -0.22 -5.38 -10.49
CA ALA A 491 -0.53 -6.17 -9.31
C ALA A 491 -2.02 -6.10 -8.94
N LEU A 492 -2.64 -4.92 -8.90
CA LEU A 492 -4.04 -4.77 -8.48
C LEU A 492 -5.03 -5.10 -9.60
N TYR A 493 -4.78 -4.63 -10.82
CA TYR A 493 -5.81 -4.59 -11.88
C TYR A 493 -5.43 -5.34 -13.16
N GLY A 494 -4.15 -5.69 -13.38
CA GLY A 494 -3.69 -6.31 -14.63
C GLY A 494 -3.41 -7.82 -14.56
N PHE A 495 -2.82 -8.28 -13.46
CA PHE A 495 -2.34 -9.65 -13.29
C PHE A 495 -3.30 -10.47 -12.44
N ARG A 496 -3.54 -11.71 -12.85
CA ARG A 496 -4.06 -12.79 -12.00
C ARG A 496 -3.66 -14.10 -12.64
N PHE A 497 -3.38 -15.12 -11.84
CA PHE A 497 -3.43 -16.48 -12.36
C PHE A 497 -4.89 -16.79 -12.74
N ARG A 498 -5.11 -17.25 -13.96
CA ARG A 498 -6.44 -17.56 -14.51
C ARG A 498 -7.01 -18.82 -13.91
N ASP A 499 -6.15 -19.81 -13.67
CA ASP A 499 -6.49 -21.12 -13.13
C ASP A 499 -5.26 -21.78 -12.49
N ASP A 500 -5.48 -22.95 -11.88
CA ASP A 500 -4.44 -23.75 -11.24
C ASP A 500 -3.36 -24.20 -12.23
N SER A 501 -3.70 -24.44 -13.50
CA SER A 501 -2.75 -24.90 -14.52
C SER A 501 -1.74 -23.81 -14.90
N GLU A 502 -2.18 -22.55 -15.00
CA GLU A 502 -1.28 -21.41 -15.21
C GLU A 502 -0.35 -21.19 -14.00
N PHE A 503 -0.87 -21.36 -12.79
CA PHE A 503 -0.06 -21.29 -11.57
C PHE A 503 0.98 -22.42 -11.49
N GLU A 504 0.57 -23.67 -11.72
CA GLU A 504 1.47 -24.83 -11.75
C GLU A 504 2.59 -24.60 -12.75
N LYS A 505 2.25 -24.19 -13.98
CA LYS A 505 3.24 -23.86 -15.00
C LYS A 505 4.19 -22.75 -14.55
N TYR A 506 3.67 -21.69 -13.95
CA TYR A 506 4.50 -20.59 -13.46
C TYR A 506 5.52 -21.06 -12.42
N ILE A 507 5.12 -21.90 -11.46
CA ILE A 507 6.02 -22.44 -10.43
C ILE A 507 7.11 -23.35 -11.05
N ILE A 508 6.76 -24.16 -12.04
CA ILE A 508 7.71 -25.03 -12.74
C ILE A 508 8.72 -24.19 -13.55
N ASP A 509 8.25 -23.16 -14.24
CA ASP A 509 9.08 -22.31 -15.10
C ASP A 509 9.93 -21.30 -14.29
N HIS A 510 9.60 -21.06 -13.01
CA HIS A 510 10.28 -20.10 -12.14
C HIS A 510 10.71 -20.75 -10.80
N PRO A 511 11.82 -21.51 -10.78
CA PRO A 511 12.41 -22.01 -9.53
C PRO A 511 12.67 -20.87 -8.55
N CYS A 512 12.41 -21.11 -7.26
CA CYS A 512 12.52 -20.10 -6.20
C CYS A 512 11.59 -18.89 -6.46
N ALA A 513 10.38 -19.12 -7.00
CA ALA A 513 9.46 -18.05 -7.31
C ALA A 513 9.23 -17.12 -6.11
N LYS A 514 9.32 -15.82 -6.39
CA LYS A 514 9.10 -14.75 -5.43
C LYS A 514 7.74 -14.12 -5.66
N LEU A 515 6.92 -14.14 -4.62
CA LEU A 515 5.56 -13.62 -4.66
C LEU A 515 5.39 -12.53 -3.61
N GLU A 516 4.46 -11.63 -3.86
CA GLU A 516 3.93 -10.69 -2.89
C GLU A 516 2.47 -11.03 -2.60
N VAL A 517 2.08 -10.88 -1.33
CA VAL A 517 0.69 -11.03 -0.87
C VAL A 517 0.15 -9.69 -0.38
N ILE A 518 -1.11 -9.41 -0.73
CA ILE A 518 -1.89 -8.31 -0.17
C ILE A 518 -2.92 -8.92 0.77
N PHE A 519 -2.83 -8.56 2.05
CA PHE A 519 -3.87 -8.83 3.04
C PHE A 519 -4.86 -7.67 3.10
N VAL A 520 -6.14 -7.94 3.34
CA VAL A 520 -7.20 -6.91 3.52
C VAL A 520 -8.08 -7.15 4.71
#